data_AF-X6NZW4-F1
#
_entry.id   AF-X6NZW4-F1
#
_cell.length_a   1.000
_cell.length_b   1.000
_cell.length_c   1.000
_cell.angle_alpha   90.00
_cell.angle_beta   90.00
_cell.angle_gamma   90.00
#
_symmetry.space_group_name_H-M   'P 1'
#
loop_
_entity.id
_entity.type
_entity.pdbx_description
1 polymer ?
#
loop_
_entity_poly.entity_id
_entity_poly.type
_entity_poly.pdbx_seq_one_letter_code
_entity_poly.pdbx_strand_id
1 'polypeptide(L)'
;MYSQNAARRAKEDANNPNKPAPVRSKILPRRTQKIGTPGYKVVKQKDVSTGQLSLLFRIHYSEIEKDLQPRHRFVSTFAQKVESQDKNYQYVLFAAEPYDTIGFKIPNIRIDKDPTKLLTHWNPDTKDFTLQMFFEATADNYDKYT
;
A
#
# COMPACT_ATOMS: atom_id res chain seq x y z
N MET A 1 -20.27 -22.29 -9.86
CA MET A 1 -19.08 -23.06 -9.43
C MET A 1 -18.26 -22.22 -8.46
N TYR A 2 -18.67 -22.22 -7.19
CA TYR A 2 -18.10 -21.44 -6.10
C TYR A 2 -17.94 -22.41 -4.91
N SER A 3 -16.82 -22.34 -4.19
CA SER A 3 -16.58 -22.95 -2.86
C SER A 3 -16.44 -24.47 -2.66
N GLN A 4 -15.88 -25.27 -3.58
CA GLN A 4 -15.57 -26.70 -3.28
C GLN A 4 -14.09 -27.01 -3.00
N ASN A 5 -13.15 -26.17 -3.45
CA ASN A 5 -11.72 -26.51 -3.35
C ASN A 5 -11.10 -26.21 -1.97
N ALA A 6 -11.63 -25.23 -1.24
CA ALA A 6 -11.11 -24.88 0.10
C ALA A 6 -11.55 -25.89 1.18
N ALA A 7 -12.81 -26.34 1.13
CA ALA A 7 -13.34 -27.32 2.07
C ALA A 7 -12.72 -28.72 1.91
N ARG A 8 -12.31 -29.08 0.69
CA ARG A 8 -11.66 -30.38 0.42
C ARG A 8 -10.25 -30.45 1.01
N ARG A 9 -9.44 -29.38 0.90
CA ARG A 9 -8.11 -29.29 1.53
C ARG A 9 -8.19 -29.33 3.06
N ALA A 10 -9.13 -28.58 3.65
CA ALA A 10 -9.29 -28.56 5.11
C ALA A 10 -9.69 -29.92 5.70
N LYS A 11 -10.44 -30.74 4.94
CA LYS A 11 -10.86 -32.09 5.37
C LYS A 11 -9.77 -33.14 5.18
N GLU A 12 -8.93 -33.02 4.15
CA GLU A 12 -7.76 -33.90 3.95
C GLU A 12 -6.69 -33.66 5.03
N ASP A 13 -6.51 -32.41 5.48
CA ASP A 13 -5.58 -32.07 6.57
C ASP A 13 -6.09 -32.47 7.98
N ALA A 14 -7.39 -32.69 8.15
CA ALA A 14 -7.99 -33.04 9.44
C ALA A 14 -7.92 -34.54 9.80
N ASN A 15 -7.66 -35.42 8.82
CA ASN A 15 -7.76 -36.87 9.00
C ASN A 15 -6.41 -37.58 9.22
N ASN A 16 -5.33 -36.84 9.50
CA ASN A 16 -4.05 -37.42 9.90
C ASN A 16 -3.80 -37.13 11.40
N PRO A 17 -4.10 -38.07 12.30
CA PRO A 17 -4.02 -37.86 13.75
C PRO A 17 -2.59 -37.74 14.30
N ASN A 18 -1.55 -37.80 13.45
CA ASN A 18 -0.15 -37.85 13.90
C ASN A 18 0.77 -36.75 13.32
N LYS A 19 0.22 -35.63 12.82
CA LYS A 19 1.04 -34.44 12.54
C LYS A 19 0.95 -33.46 13.71
N PRO A 20 2.07 -33.06 14.34
CA PRO A 20 2.05 -31.93 15.26
C PRO A 20 1.52 -30.72 14.49
N ALA A 21 0.44 -30.12 14.99
CA ALA A 21 -0.09 -28.88 14.42
C ALA A 21 1.05 -27.87 14.31
N PRO A 22 1.24 -27.18 13.17
CA PRO A 22 2.26 -26.15 13.09
C PRO A 22 1.94 -25.11 14.16
N VAL A 23 2.81 -25.01 15.15
CA VAL A 23 2.74 -23.99 16.19
C VAL A 23 2.91 -22.66 15.47
N ARG A 24 1.80 -22.03 15.09
CA ARG A 24 1.81 -20.63 14.69
C ARG A 24 2.23 -19.87 15.93
N SER A 25 3.52 -19.54 16.02
CA SER A 25 4.02 -18.59 16.98
C SER A 25 3.14 -17.35 16.86
N LYS A 26 2.36 -17.04 17.91
CA LYS A 26 1.60 -15.79 17.97
C LYS A 26 2.64 -14.68 17.99
N ILE A 27 2.90 -14.07 16.83
CA ILE A 27 3.77 -12.90 16.75
C ILE A 27 3.07 -11.82 17.57
N LEU A 28 3.57 -11.56 18.78
CA LEU A 28 3.07 -10.45 19.58
C LEU A 28 3.42 -9.16 18.82
N PRO A 29 2.44 -8.30 18.50
CA PRO A 29 2.74 -7.01 17.89
C PRO A 29 3.60 -6.19 18.85
N ARG A 30 4.71 -5.65 18.35
CA ARG A 30 5.54 -4.71 19.11
C ARG A 30 4.69 -3.49 19.46
N ARG A 31 4.68 -3.11 20.74
CA ARG A 31 3.99 -1.92 21.24
C ARG A 31 5.02 -0.80 21.40
N THR A 32 5.20 -0.03 20.34
CA THR A 32 6.00 1.20 20.30
C THR A 32 5.09 2.41 20.53
N GLN A 33 5.53 3.39 21.31
CA GLN A 33 4.79 4.64 21.50
C GLN A 33 4.83 5.47 20.21
N LYS A 34 3.67 5.94 19.75
CA LYS A 34 3.56 6.73 18.53
C LYS A 34 4.05 8.17 18.74
N ILE A 35 4.81 8.68 17.77
CA ILE A 35 5.38 10.04 17.82
C ILE A 35 4.61 11.05 16.95
N GLY A 36 3.57 10.60 16.25
CA GLY A 36 2.72 11.44 15.41
C GLY A 36 2.86 11.17 13.92
N THR A 37 2.44 12.15 13.12
CA THR A 37 2.38 12.07 11.66
C THR A 37 3.72 12.48 11.03
N PRO A 38 4.27 11.70 10.07
CA PRO A 38 5.50 12.04 9.36
C PRO A 38 5.29 13.22 8.40
N GLY A 39 6.38 13.93 8.07
CA GLY A 39 6.34 14.98 7.04
C GLY A 39 6.21 14.37 5.65
N TYR A 40 5.46 15.00 4.74
CA TYR A 40 5.27 14.49 3.38
C TYR A 40 5.15 15.58 2.32
N LYS A 41 5.43 15.21 1.08
CA LYS A 41 5.19 15.99 -0.14
C LYS A 41 4.59 15.10 -1.21
N VAL A 42 3.55 15.60 -1.88
CA VAL A 42 2.90 14.91 -3.00
C VAL A 42 3.02 15.79 -4.24
N VAL A 43 3.47 15.20 -5.34
CA VAL A 43 3.59 15.88 -6.64
C VAL A 43 2.75 15.13 -7.66
N LYS A 44 1.85 15.85 -8.33
CA LYS A 44 1.15 15.39 -9.52
C LYS A 44 2.02 15.71 -10.73
N GLN A 45 2.27 14.75 -11.60
CA GLN A 45 3.10 14.96 -12.78
C GLN A 45 2.39 14.40 -14.02
N LYS A 46 2.81 14.89 -15.17
CA LYS A 46 2.42 14.40 -16.48
C LYS A 46 3.69 14.16 -17.27
N ASP A 47 3.88 12.93 -17.74
CA ASP A 47 4.97 12.60 -18.66
C ASP A 47 4.73 13.34 -19.99
N VAL A 48 5.71 14.12 -20.42
CA VAL A 48 5.60 14.96 -21.63
C VAL A 48 5.59 14.11 -22.90
N SER A 49 6.28 12.97 -22.89
CA SER A 49 6.42 12.09 -24.06
C SER A 49 5.20 11.20 -24.26
N THR A 50 4.67 10.63 -23.19
CA THR A 50 3.55 9.68 -23.23
C THR A 50 2.21 10.30 -22.88
N GLY A 51 2.20 11.51 -22.30
CA GLY A 51 1.03 12.14 -21.70
C GLY A 51 0.61 11.53 -20.36
N GLN A 52 1.25 10.45 -19.92
CA GLN A 52 0.80 9.65 -18.79
C GLN A 52 0.82 10.45 -17.47
N LEU A 53 -0.27 10.37 -16.70
CA LEU A 53 -0.35 11.00 -15.38
C LEU A 53 0.37 10.15 -14.34
N SER A 54 1.05 10.79 -13.39
CA SER A 54 1.72 10.13 -12.28
C SER A 54 1.58 10.86 -10.96
N LEU A 55 1.73 10.12 -9.86
CA LEU A 55 1.83 10.65 -8.50
C LEU A 55 3.18 10.26 -7.92
N LEU A 56 3.86 11.24 -7.34
CA LEU A 56 5.09 11.07 -6.59
C LEU A 56 4.84 11.45 -5.13
N PHE A 57 4.96 10.48 -4.25
CA PHE A 57 4.91 10.64 -2.81
C PHE A 57 6.33 10.63 -2.26
N ARG A 58 6.67 11.64 -1.47
CA ARG A 58 7.91 11.71 -0.69
C ARG A 58 7.55 11.88 0.77
N ILE A 59 7.98 10.95 1.62
CA ILE A 59 7.66 10.94 3.04
C ILE A 59 8.97 10.93 3.82
N HIS A 60 9.10 11.86 4.74
CA HIS A 60 10.28 12.06 5.56
C HIS A 60 10.06 11.46 6.96
N TYR A 61 10.91 10.52 7.33
CA TYR A 61 10.83 9.76 8.58
C TYR A 61 12.05 9.98 9.47
N SER A 62 12.25 11.23 9.94
CA SER A 62 13.43 11.65 10.72
C SER A 62 13.76 10.75 11.94
N GLU A 63 12.74 10.21 12.60
CA GLU A 63 12.85 9.43 13.85
C GLU A 63 12.37 7.97 13.70
N ILE A 64 12.51 7.37 12.52
CA ILE A 64 12.18 5.94 12.29
C ILE A 64 13.02 5.01 13.18
N GLU A 65 12.42 3.86 13.57
CA GLU A 65 13.12 2.79 14.28
C GLU A 65 14.33 2.28 13.47
N LYS A 66 15.42 1.92 14.17
CA LYS A 66 16.65 1.42 13.53
C LYS A 66 16.34 0.15 12.72
N ASP A 67 16.99 0.04 11.55
CA ASP A 67 16.88 -1.09 10.63
C ASP A 67 15.45 -1.36 10.10
N LEU A 68 14.53 -0.39 10.22
CA LEU A 68 13.17 -0.48 9.71
C LEU A 68 13.02 0.31 8.41
N GLN A 69 12.46 -0.33 7.39
CA GLN A 69 12.08 0.31 6.14
C GLN A 69 10.57 0.59 6.12
N PRO A 70 10.12 1.80 5.72
CA PRO A 70 8.71 2.10 5.53
C PRO A 70 8.04 1.17 4.53
N ARG A 71 6.76 0.89 4.76
CA ARG A 71 5.93 0.04 3.90
C ARG A 71 4.76 0.83 3.36
N HIS A 72 4.29 0.46 2.17
CA HIS A 72 3.09 1.03 1.58
C HIS A 72 2.11 -0.05 1.14
N ARG A 73 0.83 0.32 1.01
CA ARG A 73 -0.22 -0.57 0.49
C ARG A 73 -1.36 0.23 -0.14
N PHE A 74 -1.88 -0.26 -1.26
CA PHE A 74 -3.14 0.19 -1.83
C PHE A 74 -4.34 -0.50 -1.16
N VAL A 75 -5.33 0.29 -0.75
CA VAL A 75 -6.49 -0.13 0.03
C VAL A 75 -7.74 0.47 -0.61
N SER A 76 -8.79 -0.35 -0.78
CA SER A 76 -10.07 0.15 -1.28
C SER A 76 -10.80 0.97 -0.22
N THR A 77 -11.67 1.88 -0.65
CA THR A 77 -12.52 2.70 0.25
C THR A 77 -13.44 1.86 1.14
N PHE A 78 -13.80 0.64 0.72
CA PHE A 78 -14.58 -0.30 1.52
C PHE A 78 -13.91 -0.74 2.83
N ALA A 79 -12.58 -0.72 2.90
CA ALA A 79 -11.86 -1.13 4.10
C ALA A 79 -11.84 -0.04 5.19
N GLN A 80 -12.14 1.21 4.82
CA GLN A 80 -12.18 2.35 5.75
C GLN A 80 -13.57 2.48 6.37
N LYS A 81 -13.62 2.82 7.66
CA LYS A 81 -14.88 3.00 8.43
C LYS A 81 -15.27 4.46 8.70
N VAL A 82 -14.37 5.41 8.41
CA VAL A 82 -14.55 6.82 8.79
C VAL A 82 -15.37 7.60 7.77
N GLU A 83 -15.09 7.40 6.47
CA GLU A 83 -15.77 8.11 5.39
C GLU A 83 -16.75 7.19 4.64
N SER A 84 -17.73 7.82 3.96
CA SER A 84 -18.61 7.13 3.04
C SER A 84 -17.82 6.45 1.92
N GLN A 85 -18.23 5.23 1.58
CA GLN A 85 -17.56 4.41 0.57
C GLN A 85 -17.79 4.98 -0.82
N ASP A 86 -16.71 5.40 -1.49
CA ASP A 86 -16.74 5.85 -2.89
C ASP A 86 -15.88 4.92 -3.75
N LYS A 87 -16.48 4.30 -4.76
CA LYS A 87 -15.80 3.36 -5.66
C LYS A 87 -14.83 4.05 -6.63
N ASN A 88 -14.98 5.36 -6.83
CA ASN A 88 -14.14 6.15 -7.72
C ASN A 88 -12.76 6.47 -7.13
N TYR A 89 -12.56 6.15 -5.85
CA TYR A 89 -11.32 6.39 -5.14
C TYR A 89 -10.81 5.12 -4.47
N GLN A 90 -9.52 5.13 -4.20
CA GLN A 90 -8.83 4.19 -3.35
C GLN A 90 -7.83 4.98 -2.49
N TYR A 91 -7.20 4.31 -1.53
CA TYR A 91 -6.22 4.89 -0.63
C TYR A 91 -4.86 4.23 -0.84
N VAL A 92 -3.80 5.03 -0.83
CA VAL A 92 -2.43 4.51 -0.63
C VAL A 92 -2.02 4.84 0.80
N LEU A 93 -1.72 3.80 1.57
CA LEU A 93 -1.29 3.90 2.95
C LEU A 93 0.22 3.77 3.05
N PHE A 94 0.83 4.51 3.96
CA PHE A 94 2.25 4.41 4.30
C PHE A 94 2.40 4.23 5.81
N ALA A 95 3.22 3.27 6.21
CA ALA A 95 3.42 2.88 7.60
C ALA A 95 4.90 2.67 7.90
N ALA A 96 5.36 3.27 9.00
CA ALA A 96 6.67 3.06 9.59
C ALA A 96 6.58 3.32 11.09
N GLU A 97 7.14 2.45 11.93
CA GLU A 97 7.24 2.71 13.38
C GLU A 97 8.36 3.73 13.65
N PRO A 98 8.20 4.68 14.59
CA PRO A 98 7.07 4.88 15.51
C PRO A 98 6.02 5.89 15.00
N TYR A 99 5.98 6.19 13.70
CA TYR A 99 5.02 7.12 13.15
C TYR A 99 3.61 6.51 13.01
N ASP A 100 2.62 7.39 12.94
CA ASP A 100 1.26 7.03 12.57
C ASP A 100 1.19 6.64 11.09
N THR A 101 0.27 5.73 10.78
CA THR A 101 -0.01 5.36 9.38
C THR A 101 -0.74 6.51 8.71
N ILE A 102 -0.18 7.00 7.61
CA ILE A 102 -0.81 8.04 6.78
C ILE A 102 -1.46 7.41 5.56
N GLY A 103 -2.54 8.02 5.07
CA GLY A 103 -3.26 7.56 3.89
C GLY A 103 -3.59 8.70 2.96
N PHE A 104 -3.39 8.51 1.66
CA PHE A 104 -3.75 9.48 0.62
C PHE A 104 -4.88 8.93 -0.23
N LYS A 105 -5.95 9.72 -0.36
CA LYS A 105 -7.04 9.44 -1.29
C LYS A 105 -6.55 9.68 -2.72
N ILE A 106 -6.62 8.65 -3.55
CA ILE A 106 -6.22 8.70 -4.96
C ILE A 106 -7.36 8.21 -5.84
N PRO A 107 -7.43 8.65 -7.11
CA PRO A 107 -8.37 8.10 -8.07
C PRO A 107 -8.21 6.58 -8.18
N ASN A 108 -9.33 5.87 -8.31
CA ASN A 108 -9.34 4.44 -8.60
C ASN A 108 -9.12 4.19 -10.11
N ILE A 109 -8.05 4.76 -10.64
CA ILE A 109 -7.55 4.52 -12.00
C ILE A 109 -6.56 3.37 -11.92
N ARG A 110 -6.54 2.53 -12.95
CA ARG A 110 -5.58 1.43 -13.03
C ARG A 110 -4.16 1.98 -13.02
N ILE A 111 -3.33 1.34 -12.20
CA ILE A 111 -1.90 1.64 -12.12
C ILE A 111 -1.22 0.83 -13.21
N ASP A 112 -0.29 1.46 -13.91
CA ASP A 112 0.54 0.79 -14.91
C ASP A 112 1.35 -0.32 -14.23
N LYS A 113 1.23 -1.54 -14.76
CA LYS A 113 1.84 -2.74 -14.18
C LYS A 113 3.29 -2.94 -14.61
N ASP A 114 3.79 -2.10 -15.52
CA ASP A 114 5.20 -2.11 -15.90
C ASP A 114 6.05 -1.89 -14.63
N PRO A 115 6.99 -2.80 -14.29
CA PRO A 115 7.86 -2.65 -13.14
C PRO A 115 8.64 -1.33 -13.11
N THR A 116 8.88 -0.71 -14.26
CA THR A 116 9.56 0.59 -14.38
C THR A 116 8.67 1.78 -14.00
N LYS A 117 7.36 1.58 -13.97
CA LYS A 117 6.34 2.60 -13.71
C LYS A 117 5.82 2.59 -12.27
N LEU A 118 6.21 1.61 -11.45
CA LEU A 118 5.96 1.61 -10.01
C LEU A 118 7.28 1.61 -9.26
N LEU A 119 7.82 2.81 -9.02
CA LEU A 119 9.12 2.99 -8.40
C LEU A 119 8.95 3.20 -6.90
N THR A 120 9.67 2.40 -6.11
CA THR A 120 9.77 2.57 -4.66
C THR A 120 11.24 2.69 -4.28
N HIS A 121 11.58 3.69 -3.49
CA HIS A 121 12.95 3.93 -3.03
C HIS A 121 12.97 4.36 -1.56
N TRP A 122 13.86 3.75 -0.78
CA TRP A 122 14.13 4.15 0.60
C TRP A 122 15.57 4.64 0.70
N ASN A 123 15.77 5.89 1.10
CA ASN A 123 17.07 6.42 1.42
C ASN A 123 17.28 6.36 2.95
N PRO A 124 18.12 5.45 3.47
CA PRO A 124 18.35 5.34 4.93
C PRO A 124 19.13 6.52 5.51
N ASP A 125 19.92 7.23 4.70
CA ASP A 125 20.76 8.36 5.14
C ASP A 125 19.91 9.61 5.35
N THR A 126 19.07 9.95 4.36
CA THR A 126 18.15 11.10 4.46
C THR A 126 16.83 10.76 5.14
N LYS A 127 16.58 9.47 5.36
CA LYS A 127 15.33 8.92 5.89
C LYS A 127 14.10 9.31 5.07
N ASP A 128 14.29 9.38 3.75
CA ASP A 128 13.22 9.69 2.79
C ASP A 128 12.73 8.42 2.10
N PHE A 129 11.42 8.20 2.20
CA PHE A 129 10.72 7.19 1.43
C PHE A 129 10.04 7.82 0.22
N THR A 130 10.26 7.24 -0.96
CA THR A 130 9.68 7.70 -2.21
C THR A 130 8.87 6.59 -2.86
N LEU A 131 7.64 6.92 -3.26
CA LEU A 131 6.79 6.08 -4.11
C LEU A 131 6.37 6.91 -5.32
N GLN A 132 6.72 6.46 -6.51
CA GLN A 132 6.23 7.00 -7.77
C GLN A 132 5.39 5.95 -8.48
N MET A 133 4.21 6.38 -8.92
CA MET A 133 3.27 5.51 -9.63
C MET A 133 2.71 6.24 -10.83
N PHE A 134 2.62 5.55 -11.97
CA PHE A 134 1.97 6.05 -13.17
C PHE A 134 0.61 5.38 -13.36
N PHE A 135 -0.36 6.15 -13.84
CA PHE A 135 -1.68 5.64 -14.18
C PHE A 135 -1.70 5.11 -15.61
N GLU A 136 -2.49 4.09 -15.87
CA GLU A 136 -2.73 3.60 -17.23
C GLU A 136 -3.37 4.73 -18.07
N ALA A 137 -2.74 5.05 -19.20
CA ALA A 137 -3.25 6.07 -20.11
C ALA A 137 -4.50 5.53 -20.80
N THR A 138 -5.68 6.01 -20.41
CA THR A 138 -6.92 5.77 -21.16
C THR A 138 -7.42 7.08 -21.73
N ALA A 139 -8.05 7.03 -22.90
CA ALA A 139 -8.57 8.22 -23.60
C ALA A 139 -9.49 9.06 -22.70
N ASP A 140 -10.25 8.41 -21.82
CA ASP A 140 -11.22 9.05 -20.92
C ASP A 140 -10.60 9.72 -19.67
N ASN A 141 -9.36 9.37 -19.32
CA ASN A 141 -8.72 9.84 -18.07
C ASN A 141 -8.08 11.22 -18.18
N TYR A 142 -7.83 11.71 -19.40
CA TYR A 142 -7.12 12.97 -19.64
C TYR A 142 -7.95 14.22 -19.28
N ASP A 143 -9.25 14.20 -19.56
CA ASP A 143 -10.11 15.39 -19.39
C ASP A 143 -10.75 15.48 -18.00
N LYS A 144 -10.80 14.38 -17.24
CA LYS A 144 -11.54 14.32 -15.98
C LYS A 144 -10.76 14.84 -14.76
N TYR A 145 -9.44 14.98 -14.89
CA TYR A 145 -8.54 15.28 -13.76
C TYR A 145 -7.44 16.31 -14.08
N THR A 146 -7.49 16.94 -15.26
CA THR A 146 -6.77 18.17 -15.59
C THR A 146 -7.59 19.36 -15.11
#